data_AF-F5YS30-F1
#
_entry.id   AF-F5YS30-F1
#
_cell.length_a   1.000
_cell.length_b   1.000
_cell.length_c   1.000
_cell.angle_alpha   90.00
_cell.angle_beta   90.00
_cell.angle_gamma   90.00
#
_symmetry.space_group_name_H-M   'P 1'
#
loop_
_entity.id
_entity.type
_entity.pdbx_description
1 polymer ?
#
loop_
_entity_poly.entity_id
_entity_poly.type
_entity_poly.pdbx_seq_one_letter_code
_entity_poly.pdbx_strand_id
1 'polypeptide(L)'
;MALGAAGAAGADDEAFLDQIPPRTYIGMWTTDAGRLANGYQICTMIKTGTPPHVIAESYRWDDGWAWVNAAQRELCPDTLEGPK
;
A
#
# COMPACT_ATOMS: atom_id res chain seq x y z
N MET A 1 -13.20 23.50 -23.04
CA MET A 1 -13.09 22.08 -22.66
C MET A 1 -12.04 21.99 -21.57
N ALA A 2 -12.44 22.04 -20.30
CA ALA A 2 -11.53 21.84 -19.19
C ALA A 2 -11.47 20.33 -18.95
N LEU A 3 -10.47 19.67 -19.54
CA LEU A 3 -10.08 18.33 -19.14
C LEU A 3 -9.60 18.48 -17.70
N GLY A 4 -10.48 18.15 -16.75
CA GLY A 4 -10.11 18.06 -15.36
C GLY A 4 -8.90 17.15 -15.27
N ALA A 5 -7.84 17.66 -14.65
CA ALA A 5 -6.81 16.81 -14.12
C ALA A 5 -7.53 15.84 -13.17
N ALA A 6 -7.85 14.65 -13.65
CA ALA A 6 -7.83 13.48 -12.81
C ALA A 6 -6.38 13.42 -12.36
N GLY A 7 -6.05 14.16 -11.29
CA GLY A 7 -4.83 13.91 -10.57
C GLY A 7 -4.87 12.42 -10.33
N ALA A 8 -3.83 11.71 -10.77
CA ALA A 8 -3.50 10.47 -10.09
C ALA A 8 -3.69 10.78 -8.60
N ALA A 9 -4.59 10.08 -7.92
CA ALA A 9 -4.61 10.13 -6.47
C ALA A 9 -3.18 9.73 -6.10
N GLY A 10 -2.38 10.75 -5.77
CA GLY A 10 -0.93 10.62 -5.66
C GLY A 10 -0.66 9.72 -4.47
N ALA A 11 0.46 9.03 -4.46
CA ALA A 11 0.82 8.23 -3.30
C ALA A 11 0.79 9.11 -2.03
N ASP A 12 -0.11 8.79 -1.09
CA ASP A 12 -0.34 9.51 0.15
C ASP A 12 0.41 8.80 1.30
N ASP A 13 1.71 9.07 1.37
CA ASP A 13 2.64 8.44 2.34
C ASP A 13 2.18 8.62 3.80
N GLU A 14 1.68 9.81 4.16
CA GLU A 14 1.19 10.10 5.51
C GLU A 14 -0.07 9.30 5.86
N ALA A 15 -1.02 9.19 4.93
CA ALA A 15 -2.25 8.42 5.13
C ALA A 15 -1.97 6.91 5.23
N PHE A 16 -0.98 6.42 4.50
CA PHE A 16 -0.49 5.05 4.62
C PHE A 16 0.10 4.78 6.02
N LEU A 17 0.95 5.70 6.52
CA LEU A 17 1.59 5.56 7.83
C LEU A 17 0.59 5.66 9.00
N ASP A 18 -0.49 6.41 8.84
CA ASP A 18 -1.59 6.48 9.82
C ASP A 18 -2.37 5.16 9.90
N GLN A 19 -2.60 4.50 8.76
CA GLN A 19 -3.28 3.20 8.69
C GLN A 19 -2.42 2.03 9.16
N ILE A 20 -1.09 2.15 9.06
CA ILE A 20 -0.13 1.13 9.48
C ILE A 20 0.69 1.67 10.68
N PRO A 21 0.08 1.86 11.86
CA PRO A 21 0.76 2.40 13.02
C PRO A 21 1.87 1.44 13.50
N PRO A 22 2.89 1.93 14.22
CA PRO A 22 4.06 1.14 14.62
C PRO A 22 3.76 0.09 15.71
N ARG A 23 2.48 -0.25 15.93
CA ARG A 23 2.01 -1.10 17.04
C ARG A 23 2.13 -2.60 16.76
N THR A 24 2.46 -3.00 15.54
CA THR A 24 2.61 -4.42 15.18
C THR A 24 4.07 -4.87 15.30
N TYR A 25 4.33 -6.19 15.31
CA TYR A 25 5.65 -6.76 15.58
C TYR A 25 6.72 -6.26 14.59
N ILE A 26 6.35 -6.01 13.33
CA ILE A 26 7.22 -5.34 12.36
C ILE A 26 7.27 -3.82 12.64
N GLY A 27 6.15 -3.18 12.97
CA GLY A 27 6.08 -1.74 13.28
C GLY A 27 6.98 -1.27 14.43
N MET A 28 7.25 -2.11 15.43
CA MET A 28 8.13 -1.76 16.56
C MET A 28 9.61 -1.60 16.14
N TRP A 29 10.04 -2.30 15.09
CA TRP A 29 11.43 -2.32 14.62
C TRP A 29 11.64 -1.62 13.28
N THR A 30 10.56 -1.13 12.67
CA THR A 30 10.58 -0.57 11.32
C THR A 30 10.32 0.93 11.37
N THR A 31 11.26 1.72 10.87
CA THR A 31 11.09 3.17 10.71
C THR A 31 9.96 3.48 9.75
N ASP A 32 9.46 4.71 9.79
CA ASP A 32 8.46 5.22 8.82
C ASP A 32 8.93 4.97 7.39
N ALA A 33 10.21 5.23 7.11
CA ALA A 33 10.82 4.95 5.81
C ALA A 33 10.79 3.46 5.43
N GLY A 34 11.02 2.55 6.37
CA GLY A 34 10.93 1.11 6.12
C GLY A 34 9.48 0.66 5.86
N ARG A 35 8.51 1.27 6.55
CA ARG A 35 7.09 1.00 6.31
C ARG A 35 6.65 1.49 4.93
N LEU A 36 7.05 2.70 4.54
CA LEU A 36 6.80 3.21 3.20
C LEU A 36 7.44 2.30 2.13
N ALA A 37 8.70 1.89 2.31
CA ALA A 37 9.36 0.98 1.39
C ALA A 37 8.58 -0.34 1.20
N ASN A 38 8.08 -0.92 2.29
CA ASN A 38 7.21 -2.10 2.24
C ASN A 38 5.89 -1.81 1.50
N GLY A 39 5.24 -0.67 1.76
CA GLY A 39 4.02 -0.25 1.06
C GLY A 39 4.22 -0.12 -0.45
N TYR A 40 5.29 0.52 -0.90
CA TYR A 40 5.64 0.61 -2.32
C TYR A 40 6.03 -0.74 -2.93
N GLN A 41 6.66 -1.62 -2.17
CA GLN A 41 6.94 -2.99 -2.60
C GLN A 41 5.66 -3.78 -2.82
N ILE A 42 4.67 -3.65 -1.92
CA ILE A 42 3.33 -4.23 -2.10
C ILE A 42 2.70 -3.74 -3.39
N CYS A 43 2.69 -2.42 -3.61
CA CYS A 43 2.18 -1.84 -4.85
C CYS A 43 2.88 -2.38 -6.09
N THR A 44 4.20 -2.56 -6.05
CA THR A 44 4.96 -3.16 -7.16
C THR A 44 4.53 -4.60 -7.40
N MET A 45 4.39 -5.41 -6.34
CA MET A 45 3.95 -6.80 -6.45
C MET A 45 2.56 -6.90 -7.08
N ILE A 46 1.63 -6.05 -6.66
CA ILE A 46 0.27 -6.00 -7.22
C ILE A 46 0.32 -5.61 -8.70
N LYS A 47 1.08 -4.57 -9.05
CA LYS A 47 1.26 -4.13 -10.45
C LYS A 47 1.90 -5.21 -11.33
N THR A 48 2.75 -6.07 -10.76
CA THR A 48 3.34 -7.23 -11.47
C THR A 48 2.42 -8.45 -11.56
N GLY A 49 1.21 -8.40 -10.99
CA GLY A 49 0.24 -9.47 -11.04
C GLY A 49 0.33 -10.49 -9.89
N THR A 50 1.08 -10.19 -8.83
CA THR A 50 1.08 -11.02 -7.63
C THR A 50 -0.28 -10.94 -6.94
N PRO A 51 -0.92 -12.08 -6.62
CA PRO A 51 -2.22 -12.07 -5.97
C PRO A 51 -2.15 -11.41 -4.58
N PRO A 52 -3.12 -10.55 -4.21
CA PRO A 52 -3.17 -9.87 -2.91
C PRO A 52 -3.07 -10.80 -1.69
N HIS A 53 -3.63 -12.02 -1.78
CA HIS A 53 -3.57 -13.00 -0.69
C HIS A 53 -2.15 -13.51 -0.42
N VAL A 54 -1.33 -13.69 -1.46
CA VAL A 54 0.08 -14.13 -1.35
C VAL A 54 0.91 -13.04 -0.66
N ILE A 55 0.62 -11.79 -1.01
CA ILE A 55 1.26 -10.63 -0.38
C ILE A 55 0.85 -10.55 1.09
N ALA A 56 -0.44 -10.62 1.40
CA ALA A 56 -0.94 -10.58 2.78
C ALA A 56 -0.34 -11.70 3.65
N GLU A 57 -0.17 -12.93 3.12
CA GLU A 57 0.51 -14.02 3.83
C GLU A 57 1.98 -13.71 4.18
N SER A 58 2.67 -12.90 3.37
CA SER A 58 4.06 -12.48 3.64
C SER A 58 4.16 -11.59 4.87
N TYR A 59 3.07 -10.89 5.20
CA TYR A 59 2.93 -10.02 6.37
C TYR A 59 2.06 -10.66 7.46
N ARG A 60 1.92 -11.99 7.50
CA ARG A 60 1.08 -12.73 8.48
C ARG A 60 1.41 -12.48 9.96
N TRP A 61 2.61 -11.99 10.23
CA TRP A 61 3.06 -11.62 11.58
C TRP A 61 2.50 -10.27 12.02
N ASP A 62 1.91 -9.53 11.09
CA ASP A 62 1.09 -8.34 11.29
C ASP A 62 -0.29 -8.56 10.61
N ASP A 63 -1.09 -7.49 10.52
CA ASP A 63 -2.30 -7.50 9.71
C ASP A 63 -1.95 -7.30 8.23
N GLY A 64 -1.52 -8.38 7.56
CA GLY A 64 -1.09 -8.33 6.16
C GLY A 64 -2.16 -7.84 5.18
N TRP A 65 -3.44 -8.02 5.51
CA TRP A 65 -4.52 -7.44 4.72
C TRP A 65 -4.64 -5.93 4.92
N ALA A 66 -4.40 -5.41 6.14
CA ALA A 66 -4.29 -3.97 6.36
C ALA A 66 -3.17 -3.36 5.50
N TRP A 67 -2.00 -4.00 5.44
CA TRP A 67 -0.89 -3.55 4.59
C TRP A 67 -1.26 -3.48 3.11
N VAL A 68 -1.88 -4.53 2.58
CA VAL A 68 -2.33 -4.58 1.19
C VAL A 68 -3.39 -3.52 0.90
N ASN A 69 -4.41 -3.41 1.76
CA ASN A 69 -5.49 -2.43 1.58
C ASN A 69 -4.99 -0.99 1.67
N ALA A 70 -4.13 -0.68 2.64
CA ALA A 70 -3.55 0.66 2.80
C ALA A 70 -2.64 1.00 1.62
N ALA A 71 -1.78 0.08 1.18
CA ALA A 71 -0.92 0.31 0.01
C ALA A 71 -1.77 0.55 -1.26
N GLN A 72 -2.79 -0.27 -1.51
CA GLN A 72 -3.66 -0.09 -2.68
C GLN A 72 -4.47 1.20 -2.65
N ARG A 73 -4.95 1.63 -1.48
CA ARG A 73 -5.78 2.84 -1.37
C ARG A 73 -4.96 4.12 -1.40
N GLU A 74 -3.87 4.15 -0.64
CA GLU A 74 -3.10 5.36 -0.41
C GLU A 74 -1.90 5.48 -1.35
N LEU A 75 -1.18 4.38 -1.66
CA LEU A 75 0.08 4.44 -2.41
C LEU A 75 -0.06 4.10 -3.90
N CYS A 76 -0.99 3.21 -4.25
CA CYS A 76 -1.23 2.79 -5.64
C CYS A 76 -2.71 2.58 -5.97
N PRO A 77 -3.53 3.65 -5.88
CA PRO A 77 -4.96 3.60 -6.22
C PRO A 77 -5.21 3.16 -7.67
N ASP A 78 -4.25 3.35 -8.58
CA ASP A 78 -4.30 2.83 -9.95
C ASP A 78 -4.50 1.30 -10.02
N THR A 79 -4.14 0.57 -8.96
CA THR A 79 -4.32 -0.89 -8.90
C THR A 79 -5.73 -1.33 -8.53
N LEU A 80 -6.54 -0.43 -7.97
CA LEU A 80 -7.95 -0.67 -7.63
C LEU A 80 -8.87 -0.46 -8.84
N GLU A 81 -8.45 0.41 -9.76
CA GLU A 81 -9.07 0.53 -11.08
C GLU A 81 -8.57 -0.64 -11.94
N GLY A 82 -9.26 -1.78 -11.87
CA GLY A 82 -8.96 -2.94 -12.73
C GLY A 82 -8.81 -2.56 -14.21
N PRO A 83 -8.16 -3.41 -15.03
CA PRO A 83 -7.84 -3.09 -16.42
C PRO A 83 -9.10 -2.62 -17.15
N LYS A 84 -9.01 -1.42 -17.74
CA LYS A 84 -10.07 -0.79 -18.51
C LYS A 84 -10.31 -1.51 -19.83
#